data_AF-A0A835D0G1-F1
#
_entry.id   AF-A0A835D0G1-F1
#
_cell.length_a   1.000
_cell.length_b   1.000
_cell.length_c   1.000
_cell.angle_alpha   90.00
_cell.angle_beta   90.00
_cell.angle_gamma   90.00
#
_symmetry.space_group_name_H-M   'P 1'
#
loop_
_entity.id
_entity.type
_entity.pdbx_description
1 polymer ?
#
loop_
_entity_poly.entity_id
_entity_poly.type
_entity_poly.pdbx_seq_one_letter_code
_entity_poly.pdbx_strand_id
1 'polypeptide(L)'
;MIKKIKKKKNPETEVYALGQHICMSAHKARRVIDQIRGRSYEETLTILELMPYRACYPIFKLVYSAAANASHNMGFNEADSVISKAEVNEDSKKKNDMIQPQTHLNVADNSGARELMCIRIIGASNRRYAHIGDVIVAVIKEAVPNMPLERSEVIRAVIVRTCKELKRDNGMIIRYDDNAAVVIDQEGNPKGTRVFGAIARELRQLNFTKIVSLAPEVL
;
A
#
# COMPACT_ATOMS: atom_id res chain seq x y z
N MET A 1 -54.97 1.86 27.28
CA MET A 1 -54.82 1.89 25.81
C MET A 1 -53.51 2.59 25.46
N ILE A 2 -52.45 1.85 25.13
CA ILE A 2 -51.18 2.44 24.69
C ILE A 2 -51.27 2.67 23.19
N LYS A 3 -51.40 3.93 22.77
CA LYS A 3 -51.35 4.31 21.35
C LYS A 3 -49.95 4.03 20.82
N LYS A 4 -49.81 3.08 19.88
CA LYS A 4 -48.62 2.96 19.03
C LYS A 4 -48.47 4.24 18.22
N ILE A 5 -47.57 5.12 18.65
CA ILE A 5 -47.13 6.26 17.84
C ILE A 5 -46.32 5.67 16.69
N LYS A 6 -46.89 5.63 15.48
CA LYS A 6 -46.13 5.36 14.26
C LYS A 6 -45.08 6.47 14.14
N LYS A 7 -43.80 6.18 14.44
CA LYS A 7 -42.68 7.06 14.11
C LYS A 7 -42.75 7.33 12.60
N LYS A 8 -42.89 8.59 12.19
CA LYS A 8 -42.67 9.00 10.81
C LYS A 8 -41.24 8.58 10.42
N LYS A 9 -41.09 7.80 9.34
CA LYS A 9 -39.78 7.46 8.76
C LYS A 9 -39.12 8.77 8.30
N ASN A 10 -37.96 9.11 8.87
CA ASN A 10 -37.12 10.17 8.32
C ASN A 10 -36.59 9.68 6.96
N PRO A 11 -36.68 10.50 5.90
CA PRO A 11 -36.26 10.11 4.55
C PRO A 11 -34.74 9.93 4.36
N GLU A 12 -33.93 10.13 5.40
CA GLU A 12 -32.46 10.18 5.34
C GLU A 12 -31.78 9.22 6.33
N THR A 13 -32.37 8.04 6.57
CA THR A 13 -31.68 7.06 7.43
C THR A 13 -30.69 6.27 6.58
N GLU A 14 -29.42 6.66 6.66
CA GLU A 14 -28.31 5.99 5.96
C GLU A 14 -27.73 4.84 6.78
N VAL A 15 -27.38 3.74 6.11
CA VAL A 15 -26.65 2.61 6.70
C VAL A 15 -25.31 2.49 5.99
N TYR A 16 -24.25 2.31 6.76
CA TYR A 16 -22.90 2.15 6.23
C TYR A 16 -22.29 0.82 6.66
N ALA A 17 -21.40 0.29 5.82
CA ALA A 17 -20.54 -0.84 6.14
C ALA A 17 -19.10 -0.49 5.77
N LEU A 18 -18.15 -0.95 6.57
CA LEU A 18 -16.73 -0.67 6.39
C LEU A 18 -15.94 -1.97 6.34
N GLY A 19 -15.24 -2.18 5.23
CA GLY A 19 -14.30 -3.28 5.06
C GLY A 19 -12.87 -2.82 5.26
N GLN A 20 -12.18 -3.38 6.24
CA GLN A 20 -10.75 -3.15 6.46
C GLN A 20 -9.91 -4.30 5.91
N HIS A 21 -8.63 -4.05 5.67
CA HIS A 21 -7.64 -5.06 5.27
C HIS A 21 -7.94 -5.80 3.96
N ILE A 22 -8.57 -5.13 2.98
CA ILE A 22 -8.78 -5.71 1.66
C ILE A 22 -7.43 -5.73 0.91
N CYS A 23 -6.82 -6.91 0.79
CA CYS A 23 -5.53 -7.13 0.13
C CYS A 23 -5.59 -6.95 -1.40
N MET A 24 -5.79 -5.72 -1.87
CA MET A 24 -5.72 -5.37 -3.29
C MET A 24 -5.36 -3.90 -3.52
N SER A 25 -4.92 -3.58 -4.73
CA SER A 25 -4.73 -2.19 -5.16
C SER A 25 -6.07 -1.45 -5.13
N ALA A 26 -6.08 -0.29 -4.49
CA ALA A 26 -7.27 0.56 -4.45
C ALA A 26 -7.75 0.98 -5.84
N HIS A 27 -6.85 1.16 -6.82
CA HIS A 27 -7.27 1.43 -8.20
C HIS A 27 -8.12 0.29 -8.77
N LYS A 28 -7.82 -0.98 -8.44
CA LYS A 28 -8.63 -2.12 -8.89
C LYS A 28 -10.00 -2.14 -8.19
N ALA A 29 -10.07 -1.75 -6.92
CA ALA A 29 -11.33 -1.64 -6.19
C ALA A 29 -12.18 -0.45 -6.69
N ARG A 30 -11.57 0.72 -6.95
CA ARG A 30 -12.25 1.92 -7.47
C ARG A 30 -12.97 1.64 -8.79
N ARG A 31 -12.35 0.89 -9.71
CA ARG A 31 -12.99 0.49 -10.97
C ARG A 31 -14.34 -0.23 -10.79
N VAL A 32 -14.52 -0.95 -9.69
CA VAL A 32 -15.78 -1.64 -9.36
C VAL A 32 -16.71 -0.70 -8.59
N ILE A 33 -16.18 -0.01 -7.59
CA ILE A 33 -16.93 0.93 -6.73
C ILE A 33 -17.58 2.06 -7.55
N ASP A 34 -16.87 2.60 -8.54
CA ASP A 34 -17.39 3.67 -9.40
C ASP A 34 -18.56 3.21 -10.28
N GLN A 35 -18.71 1.90 -10.52
CA GLN A 35 -19.77 1.34 -11.36
C GLN A 35 -21.07 1.11 -10.57
N ILE A 36 -20.95 0.88 -9.26
CA ILE A 36 -22.09 0.60 -8.38
C ILE A 36 -22.59 1.85 -7.64
N ARG A 37 -21.82 2.96 -7.67
CA ARG A 37 -22.25 4.23 -7.05
C ARG A 37 -23.53 4.73 -7.71
N GLY A 38 -24.55 5.04 -6.90
CA GLY A 38 -25.85 5.52 -7.36
C GLY A 38 -26.76 4.45 -7.96
N ARG A 39 -26.38 3.17 -7.91
CA ARG A 39 -27.20 2.04 -8.38
C ARG A 39 -28.10 1.52 -7.27
N SER A 40 -29.21 0.89 -7.67
CA SER A 40 -30.04 0.14 -6.72
C SER A 40 -29.27 -1.06 -6.16
N TYR A 41 -29.73 -1.62 -5.05
CA TYR A 41 -29.17 -2.83 -4.48
C TYR A 41 -29.19 -4.00 -5.49
N GLU A 42 -30.31 -4.22 -6.19
CA GLU A 42 -30.46 -5.28 -7.19
C GLU A 42 -29.52 -5.10 -8.39
N GLU A 43 -29.43 -3.88 -8.92
CA GLU A 43 -28.48 -3.53 -9.99
C GLU A 43 -27.04 -3.77 -9.52
N THR A 44 -26.72 -3.40 -8.28
CA THR A 44 -25.40 -3.56 -7.69
C THR A 44 -25.00 -5.03 -7.61
N LEU A 45 -25.89 -5.92 -7.15
CA LEU A 45 -25.61 -7.36 -7.08
C LEU A 45 -25.34 -7.93 -8.49
N THR A 46 -26.17 -7.54 -9.46
CA THR A 46 -26.03 -7.96 -10.86
C THR A 46 -24.70 -7.51 -11.45
N ILE A 47 -24.32 -6.25 -11.23
CA ILE A 47 -23.03 -5.70 -11.70
C ILE A 47 -21.86 -6.47 -11.07
N LEU A 48 -21.89 -6.67 -9.75
CA LEU A 48 -20.80 -7.34 -9.03
C LEU A 48 -20.64 -8.81 -9.45
N GLU A 49 -21.73 -9.49 -9.76
CA GLU A 49 -21.71 -10.90 -10.19
C GLU A 49 -21.20 -11.07 -11.63
N LEU A 50 -21.54 -10.15 -12.53
CA LEU A 50 -21.18 -10.25 -13.95
C LEU A 50 -19.80 -9.67 -14.29
N MET A 51 -19.25 -8.80 -13.44
CA MET A 51 -17.99 -8.14 -13.69
C MET A 51 -16.77 -9.08 -13.55
N PRO A 52 -15.82 -9.08 -14.51
CA PRO A 52 -14.64 -9.95 -14.47
C PRO A 52 -13.51 -9.40 -13.56
N TYR A 53 -13.86 -8.79 -12.42
CA TYR A 53 -12.88 -8.24 -11.48
C TYR A 53 -12.87 -9.02 -10.16
N ARG A 54 -11.69 -9.49 -9.73
CA ARG A 54 -11.52 -10.12 -8.40
C ARG A 54 -11.96 -9.22 -7.23
N ALA A 55 -11.96 -7.90 -7.45
CA ALA A 55 -12.42 -6.91 -6.48
C ALA A 55 -13.93 -7.03 -6.17
N CYS A 56 -14.73 -7.64 -7.06
CA CYS A 56 -16.16 -7.79 -6.86
C CYS A 56 -16.50 -8.60 -5.62
N TYR A 57 -15.77 -9.68 -5.32
CA TYR A 57 -16.14 -10.58 -4.22
C TYR A 57 -16.06 -9.91 -2.83
N PRO A 58 -14.98 -9.19 -2.45
CA PRO A 58 -14.96 -8.44 -1.19
C PRO A 58 -16.02 -7.33 -1.12
N ILE A 59 -16.26 -6.64 -2.24
CA ILE A 59 -17.27 -5.56 -2.32
C ILE A 59 -18.68 -6.13 -2.18
N PHE A 60 -18.98 -7.25 -2.85
CA PHE A 60 -20.24 -7.99 -2.74
C PHE A 60 -20.53 -8.36 -1.29
N LYS A 61 -19.55 -8.93 -0.58
CA LYS A 61 -19.72 -9.27 0.85
C LYS A 61 -20.07 -8.05 1.71
N LEU A 62 -19.45 -6.90 1.44
CA LEU A 62 -19.72 -5.67 2.18
C LEU A 62 -21.12 -5.14 1.89
N VAL A 63 -21.52 -5.10 0.61
CA VAL A 63 -22.85 -4.63 0.19
C VAL A 63 -23.94 -5.54 0.74
N TYR A 64 -23.77 -6.86 0.63
CA TYR A 64 -24.69 -7.86 1.18
C TYR A 64 -24.81 -7.73 2.70
N SER A 65 -23.68 -7.59 3.42
CA SER A 65 -23.68 -7.36 4.86
C SER A 65 -24.35 -6.05 5.25
N ALA A 66 -24.17 -4.98 4.48
CA ALA A 66 -24.80 -3.69 4.75
C ALA A 66 -26.33 -3.79 4.64
N ALA A 67 -26.82 -4.44 3.58
CA ALA A 67 -28.24 -4.66 3.36
C ALA A 67 -28.87 -5.54 4.45
N ALA A 68 -28.22 -6.65 4.83
CA ALA A 68 -28.68 -7.51 5.92
C ALA A 68 -28.78 -6.76 7.26
N ASN A 69 -27.82 -5.87 7.56
CA ASN A 69 -27.87 -5.05 8.76
C ASN A 69 -28.98 -4.01 8.70
N ALA A 70 -29.23 -3.42 7.54
CA ALA A 70 -30.30 -2.45 7.32
C ALA A 70 -31.69 -3.10 7.47
N SER A 71 -31.90 -4.29 6.90
CA SER A 71 -33.16 -5.01 7.02
C SER A 71 -33.41 -5.45 8.47
N HIS A 72 -32.41 -6.03 9.13
CA HIS A 72 -32.54 -6.54 10.49
C HIS A 72 -32.77 -5.45 11.55
N ASN A 73 -31.96 -4.38 11.55
CA ASN A 73 -31.97 -3.40 12.64
C ASN A 73 -32.91 -2.23 12.39
N MET A 74 -33.26 -1.95 11.13
CA MET A 74 -33.99 -0.74 10.74
C MET A 74 -35.26 -1.02 9.92
N GLY A 75 -35.57 -2.29 9.62
CA GLY A 75 -36.79 -2.67 8.90
C GLY A 75 -36.85 -2.06 7.49
N PHE A 76 -35.69 -1.91 6.85
CA PHE A 76 -35.59 -1.53 5.45
C PHE A 76 -36.01 -2.68 4.53
N ASN A 77 -36.62 -2.31 3.41
CA ASN A 77 -36.82 -3.21 2.29
C ASN A 77 -35.60 -3.12 1.37
N GLU A 78 -34.98 -4.27 1.10
CA GLU A 78 -33.74 -4.34 0.32
C GLU A 78 -33.94 -3.84 -1.12
N ALA A 79 -35.13 -4.05 -1.70
CA ALA A 79 -35.48 -3.64 -3.06
C ALA A 79 -35.50 -2.11 -3.26
N ASP A 80 -35.73 -1.34 -2.20
CA ASP A 80 -35.82 0.12 -2.25
C ASP A 80 -34.48 0.81 -1.91
N SER A 81 -33.44 0.03 -1.60
CA SER A 81 -32.15 0.54 -1.14
C SER A 81 -31.25 0.93 -2.31
N VAL A 82 -30.56 2.07 -2.18
CA VAL A 82 -29.64 2.62 -3.19
C VAL A 82 -28.28 2.87 -2.56
N ILE A 83 -27.21 2.64 -3.31
CA ILE A 83 -25.85 2.98 -2.89
C ILE A 83 -25.62 4.47 -3.08
N SER A 84 -25.91 5.29 -2.06
CA SER A 84 -25.69 6.75 -2.12
C SER A 84 -24.21 7.12 -2.23
N LYS A 85 -23.35 6.42 -1.46
CA LYS A 85 -21.94 6.73 -1.36
C LYS A 85 -21.10 5.44 -1.24
N ALA A 86 -20.00 5.39 -1.98
CA ALA A 86 -19.01 4.32 -1.89
C ALA A 86 -17.61 4.86 -2.21
N GLU A 87 -16.69 4.65 -1.28
CA GLU A 87 -15.33 5.20 -1.30
C GLU A 87 -14.29 4.11 -1.02
N VAL A 88 -13.10 4.27 -1.63
CA VAL A 88 -11.95 3.40 -1.40
C VAL A 88 -10.80 4.26 -0.92
N ASN A 89 -10.50 4.10 0.37
CA ASN A 89 -9.37 4.75 1.01
C ASN A 89 -8.12 3.89 0.82
N GLU A 90 -7.00 4.53 0.54
CA GLU A 90 -5.69 3.90 0.54
C GLU A 90 -5.02 4.23 1.87
N ASP A 91 -4.80 3.21 2.71
CA ASP A 91 -3.67 3.29 3.63
C ASP A 91 -2.40 3.33 2.80
N SER A 92 -1.43 4.15 3.22
CA SER A 92 -0.16 4.40 2.54
C SER A 92 0.50 3.12 2.02
N LYS A 93 0.19 2.78 0.76
CA LYS A 93 0.84 1.82 -0.13
C LYS A 93 1.46 0.59 0.55
N LYS A 94 0.66 -0.44 0.87
CA LYS A 94 1.16 -1.84 0.88
C LYS A 94 1.51 -2.27 -0.55
N LYS A 95 2.68 -1.85 -1.03
CA LYS A 95 3.23 -2.22 -2.33
C LYS A 95 3.83 -3.62 -2.25
N ASN A 96 3.07 -4.65 -2.58
CA ASN A 96 3.60 -6.00 -2.86
C ASN A 96 4.38 -6.06 -4.19
N ASP A 97 4.93 -4.95 -4.67
CA ASP A 97 5.65 -4.89 -5.94
C ASP A 97 7.13 -5.11 -5.71
N MET A 98 7.70 -6.00 -6.52
CA MET A 98 9.15 -6.14 -6.68
C MET A 98 9.72 -4.80 -7.19
N ILE A 99 10.91 -4.44 -6.69
CA ILE A 99 11.53 -3.17 -7.05
C ILE A 99 12.04 -3.26 -8.50
N GLN A 100 11.58 -2.35 -9.36
CA GLN A 100 11.97 -2.24 -10.76
C GLN A 100 12.01 -0.75 -11.15
N PRO A 101 12.46 -0.37 -12.36
CA PRO A 101 12.31 1.00 -12.84
C PRO A 101 10.89 1.52 -12.65
N GLN A 102 10.75 2.79 -12.26
CA GLN A 102 9.51 3.48 -11.88
C GLN A 102 8.88 3.04 -10.54
N THR A 103 9.44 2.07 -9.83
CA THR A 103 9.01 1.77 -8.45
C THR A 103 9.40 2.92 -7.52
N HIS A 104 8.44 3.44 -6.73
CA HIS A 104 8.78 4.34 -5.63
C HIS A 104 9.09 3.57 -4.34
N LEU A 105 10.11 4.03 -3.62
CA LEU A 105 10.62 3.48 -2.37
C LEU A 105 10.69 4.56 -1.29
N ASN A 106 10.55 4.16 -0.04
CA ASN A 106 10.81 5.01 1.11
C ASN A 106 12.31 5.18 1.33
N VAL A 107 12.72 6.31 1.90
CA VAL A 107 14.09 6.51 2.37
C VAL A 107 14.19 6.07 3.84
N ALA A 108 15.15 5.20 4.14
CA ALA A 108 15.38 4.62 5.45
C ALA A 108 16.56 5.26 6.19
N ASP A 109 16.86 6.53 5.93
CA ASP A 109 17.93 7.27 6.59
C ASP A 109 17.54 8.73 6.85
N ASN A 110 18.40 9.46 7.55
CA ASN A 110 18.24 10.88 7.83
C ASN A 110 18.95 11.80 6.82
N SER A 111 19.20 11.36 5.58
CA SER A 111 19.91 12.15 4.57
C SER A 111 19.15 13.39 4.09
N GLY A 112 17.84 13.46 4.38
CA GLY A 112 16.94 14.54 3.96
C GLY A 112 15.99 14.15 2.83
N ALA A 113 16.25 13.05 2.12
CA ALA A 113 15.30 12.48 1.17
C ALA A 113 14.19 11.70 1.92
N ARG A 114 12.97 11.69 1.37
CA ARG A 114 11.81 10.96 1.95
C ARG A 114 11.27 9.87 1.02
N GLU A 115 11.09 10.20 -0.26
CA GLU A 115 10.62 9.25 -1.28
C GLU A 115 11.57 9.26 -2.49
N LEU A 116 11.91 8.07 -2.98
CA LEU A 116 12.73 7.85 -4.17
C LEU A 116 11.91 7.18 -5.27
N MET A 117 12.22 7.46 -6.53
CA MET A 117 11.76 6.68 -7.67
C MET A 117 12.95 6.00 -8.34
N CYS A 118 12.94 4.66 -8.40
CA CYS A 118 13.98 3.90 -9.09
C CYS A 118 13.97 4.21 -10.59
N ILE A 119 15.14 4.53 -11.15
CA ILE A 119 15.36 4.71 -12.60
C ILE A 119 15.98 3.44 -13.17
N ARG A 120 17.01 2.93 -12.50
CA ARG A 120 17.86 1.86 -13.02
C ARG A 120 18.50 1.06 -11.88
N ILE A 121 18.68 -0.23 -12.09
CA ILE A 121 19.41 -1.14 -11.20
C ILE A 121 20.86 -1.24 -11.69
N ILE A 122 21.83 -0.99 -10.81
CA ILE A 122 23.26 -1.01 -11.14
C ILE A 122 23.80 -2.45 -11.05
N GLY A 123 24.75 -2.81 -11.91
CA GLY A 123 25.43 -4.12 -11.87
C GLY A 123 24.58 -5.29 -12.40
N ALA A 124 23.38 -5.01 -12.90
CA ALA A 124 22.49 -5.99 -13.48
C ALA A 124 22.64 -6.01 -15.01
N SER A 125 23.26 -7.05 -15.58
CA SER A 125 23.01 -7.40 -16.98
C SER A 125 21.61 -8.03 -17.07
N ASN A 126 20.66 -7.34 -17.71
CA ASN A 126 19.27 -7.80 -17.95
C ASN A 126 18.39 -8.17 -16.73
N ARG A 127 18.76 -7.86 -15.48
CA ARG A 127 17.85 -8.12 -14.34
C ARG A 127 16.71 -7.09 -14.33
N ARG A 128 15.47 -7.59 -14.37
CA ARG A 128 14.24 -6.78 -14.30
C ARG A 128 13.95 -6.24 -12.89
N TYR A 129 14.38 -6.97 -11.86
CA TYR A 129 14.03 -6.70 -10.47
C TYR A 129 15.24 -6.58 -9.57
N ALA A 130 15.15 -5.67 -8.61
CA ALA A 130 16.14 -5.45 -7.58
C ALA A 130 15.73 -6.11 -6.26
N HIS A 131 16.73 -6.56 -5.51
CA HIS A 131 16.62 -7.23 -4.22
C HIS A 131 17.40 -6.46 -3.16
N ILE A 132 17.33 -6.92 -1.90
CA ILE A 132 18.11 -6.34 -0.80
C ILE A 132 19.60 -6.36 -1.15
N GLY A 133 20.25 -5.21 -0.94
CA GLY A 133 21.66 -4.99 -1.22
C GLY A 133 22.00 -4.63 -2.68
N ASP A 134 21.04 -4.70 -3.61
CA ASP A 134 21.26 -4.13 -4.94
C ASP A 134 21.31 -2.59 -4.85
N VAL A 135 22.22 -1.98 -5.62
CA VAL A 135 22.32 -0.53 -5.76
C VAL A 135 21.45 -0.07 -6.93
N ILE A 136 20.68 0.98 -6.71
CA ILE A 136 19.85 1.62 -7.72
C ILE A 136 20.29 3.06 -7.97
N VAL A 137 20.05 3.55 -9.18
CA VAL A 137 19.99 4.98 -9.50
C VAL A 137 18.54 5.41 -9.32
N ALA A 138 18.30 6.48 -8.57
CA ALA A 138 16.97 6.96 -8.24
C ALA A 138 16.86 8.48 -8.34
N VAL A 139 15.65 8.98 -8.62
CA VAL A 139 15.30 10.40 -8.50
C VAL A 139 14.63 10.63 -7.15
N ILE A 140 15.00 11.70 -6.45
CA ILE A 140 14.31 12.13 -5.23
C ILE A 140 12.95 12.73 -5.61
N LYS A 141 11.86 12.16 -5.09
CA LYS A 141 10.48 12.63 -5.32
C LYS A 141 9.99 13.58 -4.23
N GLU A 142 10.42 13.34 -3.01
CA GLU A 142 10.15 14.19 -1.85
C GLU A 142 11.42 14.34 -1.01
N ALA A 143 11.71 15.56 -0.59
CA ALA A 143 12.85 15.92 0.26
C ALA A 143 12.42 16.90 1.35
N VAL A 144 13.14 16.88 2.46
CA VAL A 144 13.00 17.85 3.56
C VAL A 144 13.63 19.19 3.11
N PRO A 145 12.94 20.33 3.27
CA PRO A 145 13.50 21.64 2.97
C PRO A 145 14.78 21.94 3.76
N ASN A 146 15.68 22.76 3.20
CA ASN A 146 16.93 23.20 3.83
C ASN A 146 17.92 22.07 4.19
N MET A 147 17.76 20.88 3.61
CA MET A 147 18.73 19.79 3.71
C MET A 147 19.59 19.74 2.43
N PRO A 148 20.77 19.09 2.46
CA PRO A 148 21.68 19.04 1.31
C PRO A 148 21.12 18.33 0.08
N LEU A 149 20.12 17.45 0.25
CA LEU A 149 19.49 16.70 -0.83
C LEU A 149 18.20 17.40 -1.28
N GLU A 150 18.08 17.63 -2.59
CA GLU A 150 16.96 18.36 -3.17
C GLU A 150 16.02 17.48 -3.99
N ARG A 151 14.76 17.92 -4.13
CA ARG A 151 13.79 17.24 -4.99
C ARG A 151 14.28 17.24 -6.44
N SER A 152 14.04 16.12 -7.13
CA SER A 152 14.46 15.86 -8.52
C SER A 152 15.96 15.59 -8.71
N GLU A 153 16.78 15.61 -7.65
CA GLU A 153 18.18 15.18 -7.73
C GLU A 153 18.26 13.68 -8.06
N VAL A 154 19.25 13.32 -8.88
CA VAL A 154 19.54 11.93 -9.23
C VAL A 154 20.66 11.41 -8.33
N ILE A 155 20.36 10.36 -7.56
CA ILE A 155 21.25 9.80 -6.54
C ILE A 155 21.41 8.29 -6.70
N ARG A 156 22.37 7.73 -5.94
CA ARG A 156 22.48 6.28 -5.72
C ARG A 156 21.88 5.91 -4.37
N ALA A 157 21.23 4.76 -4.32
CA ALA A 157 20.70 4.21 -3.08
C ALA A 157 20.85 2.69 -3.06
N VAL A 158 21.03 2.11 -1.88
CA VAL A 158 21.04 0.65 -1.67
C VAL A 158 19.71 0.21 -1.06
N ILE A 159 19.13 -0.86 -1.58
CA ILE A 159 17.88 -1.41 -1.06
C ILE A 159 18.15 -2.13 0.26
N VAL A 160 17.43 -1.76 1.32
CA VAL A 160 17.59 -2.33 2.67
C VAL A 160 16.38 -3.12 3.14
N ARG A 161 15.19 -2.81 2.61
CA ARG A 161 13.94 -3.53 2.89
C ARG A 161 13.14 -3.73 1.62
N THR A 162 12.45 -4.86 1.56
CA THR A 162 11.50 -5.13 0.47
C THR A 162 10.27 -5.90 0.95
N CYS A 163 9.14 -5.59 0.35
CA CYS A 163 7.89 -6.34 0.50
C CYS A 163 7.95 -7.73 -0.15
N LYS A 164 8.95 -8.00 -0.99
CA LYS A 164 9.15 -9.33 -1.57
C LYS A 164 9.88 -10.22 -0.56
N GLU A 165 9.42 -11.46 -0.45
CA GLU A 165 10.04 -12.47 0.41
C GLU A 165 11.51 -12.72 0.04
N LEU A 166 12.39 -12.57 1.03
CA LEU A 166 13.78 -13.02 1.00
C LEU A 166 13.87 -14.41 1.64
N LYS A 167 14.30 -15.40 0.87
CA LYS A 167 14.53 -16.76 1.36
C LYS A 167 15.99 -16.94 1.73
N ARG A 168 16.24 -17.42 2.94
CA ARG A 168 17.57 -17.75 3.45
C ARG A 168 17.89 -19.22 3.23
N ASP A 169 19.18 -19.54 3.23
CA ASP A 169 19.67 -20.91 3.02
C ASP A 169 19.16 -21.90 4.08
N ASN A 170 18.89 -21.41 5.29
CA ASN A 170 18.31 -22.19 6.38
C ASN A 170 16.78 -22.38 6.27
N GLY A 171 16.17 -21.97 5.16
CA GLY A 171 14.73 -22.05 4.91
C GLY A 171 13.90 -20.94 5.55
N MET A 172 14.49 -20.04 6.35
CA MET A 172 13.76 -18.90 6.90
C MET A 172 13.38 -17.91 5.80
N ILE A 173 12.18 -17.33 5.91
CA ILE A 173 11.67 -16.32 4.99
C ILE A 173 11.47 -15.01 5.74
N ILE A 174 12.05 -13.92 5.23
CA ILE A 174 11.81 -12.57 5.73
C ILE A 174 11.01 -11.78 4.71
N ARG A 175 10.06 -10.99 5.21
CA ARG A 175 9.31 -10.01 4.42
C ARG A 175 9.10 -8.75 5.25
N TYR A 176 9.37 -7.59 4.65
CA TYR A 176 9.10 -6.29 5.27
C TYR A 176 7.74 -5.76 4.82
N ASP A 177 7.21 -4.77 5.55
CA ASP A 177 5.95 -4.11 5.19
C ASP A 177 6.11 -3.06 4.10
N ASP A 178 7.34 -2.56 3.88
CA ASP A 178 7.66 -1.53 2.89
C ASP A 178 8.91 -1.87 2.03
N ASN A 179 8.99 -1.20 0.87
CA ASN A 179 10.21 -1.13 0.06
C ASN A 179 10.98 0.13 0.47
N ALA A 180 12.20 -0.04 0.97
CA ALA A 180 13.01 1.09 1.45
C ALA A 180 14.49 0.98 1.07
N ALA A 181 15.12 2.14 0.91
CA ALA A 181 16.52 2.26 0.51
C ALA A 181 17.26 3.32 1.35
N VAL A 182 18.58 3.18 1.45
CA VAL A 182 19.49 4.13 2.09
C VAL A 182 20.28 4.85 1.00
N VAL A 183 20.41 6.17 1.10
CA VAL A 183 21.13 7.00 0.14
C VAL A 183 22.63 6.81 0.33
N ILE A 184 23.36 6.61 -0.77
CA ILE A 184 24.80 6.35 -0.75
C ILE A 184 25.57 7.29 -1.69
N ASP A 185 26.87 7.45 -1.43
CA ASP A 185 27.83 8.10 -2.31
C ASP A 185 28.28 7.18 -3.48
N GLN A 186 29.34 7.57 -4.20
CA GLN A 186 29.83 6.79 -5.32
C GLN A 186 30.63 5.55 -4.86
N GLU A 187 31.24 5.64 -3.69
CA GLU A 187 32.05 4.64 -3.02
C GLU A 187 31.20 3.60 -2.26
N GLY A 188 29.91 3.87 -2.09
CA GLY A 188 28.95 2.99 -1.41
C GLY A 188 28.74 3.28 0.08
N ASN A 189 29.25 4.40 0.59
CA ASN A 189 29.02 4.82 1.98
C ASN A 189 27.67 5.53 2.12
N PRO A 190 26.98 5.38 3.26
CA PRO A 190 25.74 6.10 3.52
C PRO A 190 25.98 7.61 3.59
N LYS A 191 25.11 8.39 2.94
CA LYS A 191 25.09 9.86 3.09
C LYS A 191 24.47 10.30 4.42
N GLY A 192 23.49 9.52 4.92
CA GLY A 192 22.91 9.73 6.25
C GLY A 192 23.83 9.25 7.38
N THR A 193 23.62 9.80 8.57
CA THR A 193 24.33 9.41 9.80
C THR A 193 23.54 8.44 10.68
N ARG A 194 22.31 8.10 10.30
CA ARG A 194 21.45 7.14 11.00
C ARG A 194 20.53 6.42 10.02
N VAL A 195 20.32 5.13 10.23
CA VAL A 195 19.36 4.31 9.49
C VAL A 195 18.11 4.08 10.34
N PHE A 196 16.94 4.02 9.70
CA PHE A 196 15.65 3.83 10.34
C PHE A 196 15.08 2.44 10.08
N GLY A 197 14.52 1.84 11.13
CA GLY A 197 13.87 0.52 11.08
C GLY A 197 14.86 -0.64 11.04
N ALA A 198 14.33 -1.86 11.13
CA ALA A 198 15.10 -3.08 11.02
C ALA A 198 15.61 -3.29 9.58
N ILE A 199 16.81 -3.83 9.42
CA ILE A 199 17.40 -4.15 8.12
C ILE A 199 17.84 -5.61 8.06
N ALA A 200 18.10 -6.13 6.87
CA ALA A 200 18.49 -7.53 6.69
C ALA A 200 20.01 -7.72 6.87
N ARG A 201 20.44 -8.79 7.55
CA ARG A 201 21.87 -9.12 7.76
C ARG A 201 22.67 -9.36 6.48
N GLU A 202 22.01 -9.67 5.38
CA GLU A 202 22.59 -9.91 4.06
C GLU A 202 23.41 -8.70 3.58
N LEU A 203 23.07 -7.49 4.03
CA LEU A 203 23.84 -6.27 3.77
C LEU A 203 25.30 -6.37 4.25
N ARG A 204 25.59 -7.13 5.31
CA ARG A 204 26.96 -7.34 5.79
C ARG A 204 27.80 -8.16 4.80
N GLN A 205 27.19 -9.15 4.15
CA GLN A 205 27.86 -9.99 3.15
C GLN A 205 28.13 -9.23 1.85
N LEU A 206 27.35 -8.18 1.59
CA LEU A 206 27.44 -7.32 0.41
C LEU A 206 28.29 -6.05 0.64
N ASN A 207 29.17 -6.07 1.65
CA ASN A 207 30.08 -4.97 2.01
C ASN A 207 29.43 -3.66 2.49
N PHE A 208 28.15 -3.68 2.88
CA PHE A 208 27.47 -2.50 3.46
C PHE A 208 27.57 -2.44 4.99
N THR A 209 28.74 -2.77 5.55
CA THR A 209 28.97 -2.84 7.00
C THR A 209 28.64 -1.54 7.72
N LYS A 210 28.96 -0.37 7.13
CA LYS A 210 28.63 0.94 7.71
C LYS A 210 27.13 1.12 7.91
N ILE A 211 26.31 0.68 6.94
CA ILE A 211 24.84 0.79 7.02
C ILE A 211 24.31 -0.12 8.12
N VAL A 212 24.85 -1.34 8.22
CA VAL A 212 24.51 -2.29 9.29
C VAL A 212 24.82 -1.70 10.67
N SER A 213 25.95 -1.01 10.83
CA SER A 213 26.34 -0.37 12.09
C SER A 213 25.45 0.82 12.50
N LEU A 214 24.81 1.49 11.54
CA LEU A 214 23.94 2.64 11.80
C LEU A 214 22.48 2.25 12.06
N ALA A 215 22.12 0.99 11.85
CA ALA A 215 20.75 0.52 12.00
C ALA A 215 20.44 0.12 13.46
N PRO A 216 19.21 0.38 13.93
CA PRO A 216 18.79 0.02 15.28
C PRO A 216 18.65 -1.50 15.48
N GLU A 217 18.31 -2.24 14.43
CA GLU A 217 18.06 -3.68 14.49
C GLU A 217 18.46 -4.35 13.16
N VAL A 218 18.98 -5.57 13.26
CA VAL A 218 19.42 -6.40 12.12
C VAL A 218 18.78 -7.78 12.24
N LEU A 219 17.97 -8.15 11.24
CA LEU A 219 17.23 -9.42 11.17
C LEU A 219 17.98 -10.48 10.37
#